data_AF-A0A645JE41-F1
#
_entry.id   AF-A0A645JE41-F1
#
_cell.length_a   1.000
_cell.length_b   1.000
_cell.length_c   1.000
_cell.angle_alpha   90.00
_cell.angle_beta   90.00
_cell.angle_gamma   90.00
#
_symmetry.space_group_name_H-M   'P 1'
#
loop_
_entity.id
_entity.type
_entity.pdbx_description
1 polymer ?
#
loop_
_entity_poly.entity_id
_entity_poly.type
_entity_poly.pdbx_seq_one_letter_code
_entity_poly.pdbx_strand_id
1 'polypeptide(L)' 'MQAQVEAELGSTGRVLVRHSGTEPLLHVMVEAQDGDQASRCAERLVTAARDG' A
#
# COMPACT_ATOMS: atom_id res chain seq x y z
N MET A 1 -6.17 -6.18 -5.85
CA MET A 1 -5.36 -4.95 -5.94
C MET A 1 -3.96 -5.13 -5.36
N GLN A 2 -3.82 -5.55 -4.10
CA GLN A 2 -2.53 -5.68 -3.42
C GLN A 2 -1.48 -6.52 -4.16
N ALA A 3 -1.82 -7.74 -4.58
CA ALA A 3 -0.88 -8.61 -5.31
C ALA A 3 -0.33 -7.98 -6.62
N GLN A 4 -1.12 -7.14 -7.28
CA GLN A 4 -0.67 -6.43 -8.49
C GLN A 4 0.35 -5.33 -8.14
N VAL A 5 0.14 -4.61 -7.04
CA VAL A 5 1.10 -3.62 -6.53
C VAL A 5 2.38 -4.30 -6.05
N GLU A 6 2.27 -5.42 -5.35
CA GLU A 6 3.45 -6.22 -4.93
C GLU A 6 4.27 -6.70 -6.13
N ALA A 7 3.61 -7.12 -7.22
CA ALA A 7 4.29 -7.50 -8.45
C ALA A 7 4.99 -6.30 -9.14
N GLU A 8 4.38 -5.11 -9.10
CA GLU A 8 4.96 -3.87 -9.66
C GLU A 8 6.18 -3.39 -8.87
N LEU A 9 6.17 -3.56 -7.55
CA LEU A 9 7.29 -3.24 -6.66
C LEU A 9 8.45 -4.24 -6.79
N GLY A 10 8.15 -5.47 -7.23
CA GLY A 10 9.15 -6.52 -7.40
C GLY A 10 9.93 -6.80 -6.11
N SER A 11 11.24 -6.99 -6.21
CA SER A 11 12.12 -7.24 -5.06
C SER A 11 12.63 -5.97 -4.36
N THR A 12 12.35 -4.78 -4.91
CA THR A 12 12.88 -3.50 -4.41
C THR A 12 11.84 -2.71 -3.61
N GLY A 13 10.69 -3.31 -3.33
CA GLY A 13 9.64 -2.70 -2.53
C GLY A 13 8.75 -3.73 -1.85
N ARG A 14 7.84 -3.25 -1.01
CA ARG A 14 6.85 -4.09 -0.33
C ARG A 14 5.64 -3.29 0.11
N VAL A 15 4.54 -4.00 0.33
CA VAL A 15 3.32 -3.45 0.94
C VAL A 15 3.20 -3.96 2.36
N LEU A 16 2.87 -3.07 3.30
CA LEU A 16 2.52 -3.42 4.67
C LEU A 16 1.12 -2.87 4.99
N VAL A 17 0.22 -3.76 5.42
CA VAL A 17 -1.11 -3.38 5.90
C VAL A 17 -1.26 -3.84 7.33
N ARG A 18 -1.67 -2.94 8.22
CA ARG A 18 -1.97 -3.26 9.62
C ARG A 18 -3.22 -2.54 10.10
N HIS A 19 -3.97 -3.20 10.96
CA HIS A 19 -5.04 -2.58 11.72
C HIS A 19 -4.45 -1.69 12.81
N SER A 20 -5.06 -0.52 13.05
CA SER A 20 -4.75 0.24 14.27
C SER A 20 -5.37 -0.48 15.48
N GLY A 21 -4.59 -0.57 16.56
CA GLY A 21 -5.05 -1.21 17.80
C GLY A 21 -5.84 -0.26 18.70
N THR A 22 -5.79 1.04 18.45
CA THR A 22 -6.37 2.09 19.30
C THR A 22 -7.40 2.95 18.58
N GLU A 23 -7.50 2.84 17.27
CA GLU A 23 -8.39 3.66 16.43
C GLU A 23 -9.07 2.79 15.38
N PRO A 24 -10.30 3.16 14.92
CA PRO A 24 -11.03 2.40 13.91
C PRO A 24 -10.51 2.73 12.50
N LEU A 25 -9.22 2.48 12.25
CA LEU A 25 -8.57 2.78 10.97
C LEU A 25 -7.52 1.74 10.58
N LEU A 26 -7.19 1.72 9.28
CA LEU A 26 -6.17 0.87 8.67
C LEU A 26 -4.94 1.71 8.31
N HIS A 27 -3.75 1.20 8.60
CA HIS A 27 -2.49 1.76 8.11
C HIS A 27 -2.06 0.97 6.88
N VAL A 28 -1.89 1.67 5.76
CA VAL A 28 -1.32 1.13 4.53
C VAL A 28 0.01 1.85 4.28
N MET A 29 1.08 1.09 4.15
CA MET A 29 2.42 1.61 3.86
C MET A 29 2.99 0.89 2.63
N VAL A 30 3.61 1.66 1.75
CA VAL A 30 4.32 1.14 0.59
C VAL A 30 5.74 1.63 0.65
N GLU A 31 6.68 0.71 0.51
CA GLU A 31 8.10 1.01 0.32
C GLU A 31 8.49 0.69 -1.12
N ALA A 32 9.22 1.60 -1.75
CA ALA A 32 9.76 1.44 -3.09
C ALA A 32 11.09 2.20 -3.20
N GLN A 33 11.90 1.87 -4.20
CA GLN A 33 13.12 2.61 -4.51
C GLN A 33 12.82 4.04 -4.99
N ASP A 34 11.68 4.23 -5.66
CA ASP A 34 11.21 5.52 -6.17
C ASP A 34 10.03 6.04 -5.33
N GLY A 35 10.14 7.29 -4.87
CA GLY A 35 9.12 7.89 -4.00
C GLY A 35 7.78 8.16 -4.69
N ASP A 36 7.80 8.45 -5.99
CA ASP A 36 6.58 8.66 -6.78
C ASP A 36 5.86 7.32 -7.01
N GLN A 37 6.62 6.25 -7.25
CA GLN A 37 6.08 4.89 -7.34
C GLN A 37 5.41 4.47 -6.03
N ALA A 38 6.09 4.67 -4.88
CA ALA A 38 5.52 4.36 -3.57
C ALA A 38 4.20 5.13 -3.34
N SER A 39 4.19 6.42 -3.63
CA SER A 39 3.03 7.30 -3.46
C SER A 39 1.85 6.85 -4.32
N ARG A 40 2.08 6.62 -5.63
CA ARG A 40 1.04 6.13 -6.55
C ARG A 40 0.48 4.78 -6.15
N CYS A 41 1.33 3.87 -5.70
CA CYS A 41 0.92 2.55 -5.23
C CYS A 41 0.09 2.65 -3.95
N ALA A 42 0.51 3.48 -2.98
CA ALA A 42 -0.22 3.69 -1.74
C ALA A 42 -1.61 4.28 -1.99
N GLU A 43 -1.73 5.30 -2.84
CA GLU A 43 -3.03 5.88 -3.19
C GLU A 43 -3.96 4.86 -3.83
N ARG A 44 -3.45 4.08 -4.78
CA ARG A 44 -4.21 3.00 -5.44
C ARG A 44 -4.74 1.96 -4.44
N LEU A 45 -3.93 1.59 -3.44
CA LEU A 45 -4.35 0.65 -2.41
C LEU A 45 -5.40 1.25 -1.48
N VAL A 46 -5.22 2.50 -1.05
CA VAL A 46 -6.18 3.20 -0.19
C VAL A 46 -7.52 3.39 -0.88
N THR A 47 -7.54 3.77 -2.15
CA THR A 47 -8.79 3.88 -2.93
C THR A 47 -9.50 2.53 -3.01
N ALA A 48 -8.78 1.46 -3.36
CA ALA A 48 -9.37 0.12 -3.43
C ALA A 48 -9.89 -0.40 -2.08
N ALA A 49 -9.27 0.00 -0.96
CA ALA A 49 -9.72 -0.38 0.38
C ALA A 49 -10.92 0.43 0.88
N ARG A 50 -11.15 1.63 0.34
CA ARG A 50 -12.33 2.45 0.67
C ARG A 50 -13.56 2.05 -0.13
N ASP A 51 -13.36 1.63 -1.38
CA ASP A 51 -14.43 1.31 -2.32
C ASP A 51 -14.86 -0.18 -2.25
N GLY A 52 -14.19 -0.97 -1.42
CA GLY A 52 -14.44 -2.40 -1.20
C GLY A 52 -15.37 -2.71 -0.04
#